data_AF-A0A4S2LNF8-F1
#
_entry.id   AF-A0A4S2LNF8-F1
#
_cell.length_a   1.000
_cell.length_b   1.000
_cell.length_c   1.000
_cell.angle_alpha   90.00
_cell.angle_beta   90.00
_cell.angle_gamma   90.00
#
_symmetry.space_group_name_H-M   'P 1'
#
loop_
_entity.id
_entity.type
_entity.pdbx_description
1 polymer ?
#
loop_
_entity_poly.entity_id
_entity_poly.type
_entity_poly.pdbx_seq_one_letter_code
_entity_poly.pdbx_strand_id
1 'polypeptide(L)'
;MSFSFSAFMRPTPQRVEIGINVTKLQIFLFGALFGSTLVMLMGLNYGRIPMLVKLAPELSEPVNRSVKILCWITTMPSNHGTKAIHIKATWAPRCDRYLFMSSVDLPELPAVAAVNREGRSYLWEKTVFALNYVWTHFGEEFDFFYKADDDTYALIDNLRMLLASHDPHTPVLLGHAHKPPCK
;
A
#
# COMPACT_ATOMS: atom_id res chain seq x y z
N MET A 1 3.82 7.36 17.43
CA MET A 1 4.84 6.79 16.51
C MET A 1 4.28 5.55 15.85
N SER A 2 3.48 5.74 14.79
CA SER A 2 2.94 4.63 14.01
C SER A 2 4.05 4.12 13.10
N PHE A 3 4.50 2.89 13.35
CA PHE A 3 5.36 2.18 12.42
C PHE A 3 4.48 1.67 11.28
N SER A 4 4.76 2.12 10.06
CA SER A 4 4.18 1.58 8.83
C SER A 4 5.33 1.04 7.99
N PHE A 5 5.40 -0.28 7.85
CA PHE A 5 6.32 -0.95 6.92
C PHE A 5 5.70 -2.25 6.37
N SER A 6 5.97 -2.45 5.06
CA SER A 6 5.97 -3.70 4.26
C SER A 6 4.61 -4.32 3.89
N ALA A 7 4.39 -4.92 2.70
CA ALA A 7 5.26 -5.62 1.73
C ALA A 7 4.51 -5.75 0.37
N PHE A 8 4.93 -6.43 -0.72
CA PHE A 8 6.17 -6.79 -1.44
C PHE A 8 5.74 -7.71 -2.63
N MET A 9 6.61 -7.84 -3.64
CA MET A 9 6.55 -8.48 -4.96
C MET A 9 5.69 -9.75 -5.23
N ARG A 10 5.23 -9.88 -6.49
CA ARG A 10 5.03 -11.15 -7.20
C ARG A 10 6.39 -11.85 -7.41
N PRO A 11 6.61 -13.12 -7.00
CA PRO A 11 7.81 -13.86 -7.38
C PRO A 11 7.67 -14.37 -8.82
N THR A 12 8.59 -13.96 -9.71
CA THR A 12 8.82 -14.63 -11.01
C THR A 12 9.89 -15.72 -10.84
N PRO A 13 9.77 -16.89 -11.48
CA PRO A 13 10.77 -17.95 -11.38
C PRO A 13 11.98 -17.62 -12.27
N GLN A 14 13.18 -17.47 -11.69
CA GLN A 14 14.43 -17.47 -12.44
C GLN A 14 15.17 -18.81 -12.27
N ARG A 15 15.40 -19.48 -13.39
CA ARG A 15 16.34 -20.59 -13.53
C ARG A 15 17.75 -19.99 -13.69
N VAL A 16 18.65 -20.26 -12.76
CA VAL A 16 20.06 -19.82 -12.78
C VAL A 16 20.93 -21.00 -13.19
N GLU A 17 21.61 -20.91 -14.33
CA GLU A 17 22.78 -21.74 -14.63
C GLU A 17 24.03 -20.86 -14.73
N ILE A 18 25.06 -21.24 -13.97
CA ILE A 18 26.33 -20.51 -13.86
C ILE A 18 27.32 -21.10 -14.87
N GLY A 19 27.54 -20.37 -15.96
CA GLY A 19 28.66 -20.59 -16.87
C GLY A 19 29.55 -19.35 -16.90
N ILE A 20 30.78 -19.45 -16.37
CA ILE A 20 31.78 -18.38 -16.44
C ILE A 20 32.38 -18.42 -17.86
N ASN A 21 32.06 -17.41 -18.68
CA ASN A 21 32.54 -17.31 -20.06
C ASN A 21 33.50 -16.12 -20.23
N VAL A 22 34.68 -16.40 -20.79
CA VAL A 22 35.89 -15.56 -20.81
C VAL A 22 35.73 -14.27 -21.65
N THR A 23 34.64 -14.15 -22.41
CA THR A 23 34.25 -12.95 -23.17
C THR A 23 33.90 -11.74 -22.30
N LYS A 24 33.56 -11.93 -21.02
CA LYS A 24 33.25 -10.81 -20.12
C LYS A 24 34.46 -9.94 -19.80
N LEU A 25 35.68 -10.50 -19.78
CA LEU A 25 36.88 -9.76 -19.35
C LEU A 25 37.35 -8.73 -20.39
N GLN A 26 37.10 -8.96 -21.69
CA GLN A 26 37.45 -8.01 -22.75
C GLN A 26 36.52 -6.77 -22.79
N ILE A 27 35.26 -6.91 -22.36
CA ILE A 27 34.30 -5.79 -22.33
C ILE A 27 34.66 -4.79 -21.23
N PHE A 28 35.21 -5.26 -20.10
CA PHE A 28 35.60 -4.39 -18.99
C PHE A 28 36.75 -3.43 -19.33
N LEU A 29 37.66 -3.81 -20.22
CA LEU A 29 38.79 -2.96 -20.60
C LEU A 29 38.40 -1.82 -21.54
N PHE A 30 37.38 -2.00 -22.39
CA PHE A 30 36.88 -0.94 -23.27
C PHE A 30 35.99 0.09 -22.54
N GLY A 31 35.26 -0.31 -21.50
CA GLY A 31 34.39 0.58 -20.73
C GLY A 31 35.13 1.64 -19.90
N ALA A 32 36.36 1.35 -19.47
CA ALA A 32 37.13 2.26 -18.60
C ALA A 32 37.71 3.49 -19.34
N LEU A 33 37.89 3.41 -20.67
CA LEU A 33 38.47 4.51 -21.46
C LEU A 33 37.43 5.39 -22.16
N PHE A 34 36.23 4.86 -22.45
CA PHE A 34 35.16 5.62 -23.13
C PHE A 34 34.03 6.10 -22.19
N GLY A 35 33.95 5.58 -20.95
CA GLY A 35 32.86 5.91 -20.02
C GLY A 35 32.95 7.31 -19.41
N SER A 36 34.15 7.87 -19.22
CA SER A 36 34.32 9.15 -18.52
C SER A 36 34.05 10.38 -19.40
N THR A 37 34.23 10.27 -20.72
CA THR A 37 34.00 11.38 -21.66
C THR A 37 32.53 11.54 -22.05
N LEU A 38 31.75 10.44 -22.07
CA LEU A 38 30.32 10.50 -22.39
C LEU A 38 29.48 11.10 -21.25
N VAL A 39 29.89 10.92 -20.00
CA VAL A 39 29.18 11.48 -18.83
C VAL A 39 29.32 13.01 -18.75
N MET A 40 30.36 13.61 -19.34
CA MET A 40 30.47 15.08 -19.44
C MET A 40 29.64 15.69 -20.57
N LEU A 41 29.18 14.93 -21.56
CA LEU A 41 28.33 15.43 -22.65
C LEU A 41 26.82 15.25 -22.39
N MET A 42 26.44 14.48 -21.37
CA MET A 42 25.05 14.40 -20.89
C MET A 42 24.76 15.35 -19.72
N GLY A 43 25.63 16.32 -19.45
CA GLY A 43 25.35 17.40 -18.53
C GLY A 43 24.83 18.63 -19.25
N LEU A 44 23.59 18.63 -19.78
CA LEU A 44 22.82 19.85 -20.15
C LEU A 44 21.38 19.53 -20.65
N ASN A 45 20.61 18.65 -20.00
CA ASN A 45 19.13 18.77 -20.02
C ASN A 45 18.42 17.93 -18.95
N TYR A 46 18.73 18.14 -17.67
CA TYR A 46 17.76 17.82 -16.60
C TYR A 46 16.72 18.94 -16.56
N GLY A 47 15.98 19.07 -17.66
CA GLY A 47 14.77 19.87 -17.70
C GLY A 47 13.79 19.29 -16.70
N ARG A 48 13.41 20.12 -15.72
CA ARG A 48 12.32 19.95 -14.76
C ARG A 48 11.22 19.04 -15.35
N ILE A 49 11.15 17.77 -14.92
CA ILE A 49 10.00 16.91 -15.22
C ILE A 49 8.78 17.66 -14.70
N PRO A 50 7.86 18.13 -15.56
CA PRO A 50 6.65 18.72 -15.06
C PRO A 50 5.89 17.58 -14.37
N MET A 51 5.78 17.68 -13.05
CA MET A 51 4.79 16.91 -12.31
C MET A 51 3.44 17.31 -12.89
N LEU A 52 2.91 16.51 -13.82
CA LEU A 52 1.56 16.69 -14.33
C LEU A 52 0.63 16.24 -13.21
N VAL A 53 0.31 17.17 -12.31
CA VAL A 53 -0.84 17.06 -11.43
C VAL A 53 -2.06 17.10 -12.35
N LYS A 54 -2.60 15.93 -12.71
CA LYS A 54 -3.94 15.88 -13.31
C LYS A 54 -4.87 16.54 -12.30
N LEU A 55 -5.50 17.64 -12.71
CA LEU A 55 -6.61 18.22 -11.94
C LEU A 55 -7.61 17.10 -11.70
N ALA A 56 -8.07 16.96 -10.46
CA ALA A 56 -9.14 16.05 -10.13
C ALA A 56 -10.36 16.38 -11.04
N PRO A 57 -11.00 15.37 -11.64
CA PRO A 57 -12.19 15.61 -12.45
C PRO A 57 -13.26 16.29 -11.58
N GLU A 58 -14.02 17.21 -12.18
CA GLU A 58 -15.12 17.88 -11.50
C GLU A 58 -16.09 16.87 -10.87
N LEU A 59 -16.61 17.25 -9.70
CA LEU A 59 -17.35 16.45 -8.73
C LEU A 59 -18.73 15.92 -9.20
N SER A 60 -19.00 15.95 -10.50
CA SER A 60 -20.32 15.73 -11.11
C SER A 60 -20.44 14.46 -11.96
N GLU A 61 -19.32 13.84 -12.35
CA GLU A 61 -19.34 12.53 -13.01
C GLU A 61 -19.68 11.44 -11.97
N PRO A 62 -20.58 10.48 -12.27
CA PRO A 62 -20.80 9.34 -11.39
C PRO A 62 -19.46 8.64 -11.14
N VAL A 63 -18.99 8.66 -9.89
CA VAL A 63 -17.70 8.07 -9.50
C VAL A 63 -17.64 6.67 -10.09
N ASN A 64 -16.74 6.49 -11.06
CA ASN A 64 -16.58 5.22 -11.75
C ASN A 64 -16.27 4.16 -10.68
N ARG A 65 -17.23 3.26 -10.45
CA ARG A 65 -17.10 2.17 -9.47
C ARG A 65 -16.17 1.06 -9.95
N SER A 66 -15.35 1.30 -10.98
CA SER A 66 -14.41 0.32 -11.51
C SER A 66 -13.36 -0.09 -10.48
N VAL A 67 -12.96 0.81 -9.57
CA VAL A 67 -11.94 0.53 -8.57
C VAL A 67 -12.56 -0.11 -7.33
N LYS A 68 -12.19 -1.36 -7.05
CA LYS A 68 -12.61 -2.14 -5.88
C LYS A 68 -11.64 -1.97 -4.72
N ILE A 69 -12.15 -1.47 -3.60
CA ILE A 69 -11.36 -1.16 -2.41
C ILE A 69 -11.83 -2.01 -1.23
N LEU A 70 -10.91 -2.78 -0.64
CA LEU A 70 -11.12 -3.44 0.64
C LEU A 70 -10.49 -2.61 1.76
N CYS A 71 -11.27 -2.30 2.79
CA CYS A 71 -10.81 -1.57 3.96
C CYS A 71 -10.62 -2.52 5.16
N TRP A 72 -9.43 -2.59 5.74
CA TRP A 72 -9.26 -3.25 7.04
C TRP A 72 -8.96 -2.21 8.12
N ILE A 73 -9.70 -2.27 9.21
CA ILE A 73 -9.65 -1.29 10.30
C ILE A 73 -9.13 -1.95 11.55
N THR A 74 -8.05 -1.43 12.12
CA THR A 74 -7.47 -1.96 13.36
C THR A 74 -8.22 -1.41 14.58
N THR A 75 -8.70 -2.29 15.45
CA THR A 75 -9.40 -1.90 16.68
C THR A 75 -9.12 -2.89 17.82
N MET A 76 -9.74 -2.68 18.98
CA MET A 76 -9.67 -3.53 20.17
C MET A 76 -11.06 -3.67 20.80
N PRO A 77 -11.34 -4.72 21.59
CA PRO A 77 -12.67 -4.97 22.16
C PRO A 77 -13.25 -3.78 22.94
N SER A 78 -12.42 -3.08 23.71
CA SER A 78 -12.86 -1.88 24.47
C SER A 78 -13.32 -0.72 23.58
N ASN A 79 -12.94 -0.73 22.29
CA ASN A 79 -13.27 0.33 21.33
C ASN A 79 -14.42 -0.06 20.39
N HIS A 80 -14.92 -1.30 20.45
CA HIS A 80 -15.98 -1.78 19.55
C HIS A 80 -17.23 -0.89 19.62
N GLY A 81 -17.75 -0.66 20.82
CA GLY A 81 -18.96 0.13 21.06
C GLY A 81 -18.75 1.64 21.12
N THR A 82 -17.51 2.11 21.25
CA THR A 82 -17.20 3.54 21.44
C THR A 82 -16.61 4.22 20.22
N LYS A 83 -15.94 3.47 19.34
CA LYS A 83 -15.26 4.00 18.15
C LYS A 83 -15.64 3.25 16.88
N ALA A 84 -15.44 1.92 16.87
CA ALA A 84 -15.60 1.13 15.66
C ALA A 84 -17.05 1.12 15.15
N ILE A 85 -18.04 1.22 16.05
CA ILE A 85 -19.45 1.39 15.70
C ILE A 85 -19.69 2.63 14.82
N HIS A 86 -18.98 3.73 15.07
CA HIS A 86 -19.12 4.96 14.31
C HIS A 86 -18.48 4.82 12.92
N ILE A 87 -17.36 4.11 12.81
CA ILE A 87 -16.77 3.78 11.51
C ILE A 87 -17.73 2.93 10.68
N LYS A 88 -18.33 1.89 11.29
CA LYS A 88 -19.35 1.03 10.65
C LYS A 88 -20.57 1.85 10.19
N ALA A 89 -21.00 2.84 10.99
CA ALA A 89 -22.15 3.68 10.68
C ALA A 89 -21.85 4.79 9.65
N THR A 90 -20.59 5.04 9.31
CA THR A 90 -20.19 6.20 8.47
C THR A 90 -19.48 5.78 7.19
N TRP A 91 -18.15 5.79 7.18
CA TRP A 91 -17.37 5.72 5.94
C TRP A 91 -17.05 4.28 5.51
N ALA A 92 -16.98 3.31 6.43
CA ALA A 92 -16.61 1.93 6.08
C ALA A 92 -17.56 1.28 5.05
N PRO A 93 -18.90 1.49 5.10
CA PRO A 93 -19.81 0.99 4.07
C PRO A 93 -19.59 1.58 2.66
N ARG A 94 -18.77 2.63 2.50
CA ARG A 94 -18.40 3.18 1.17
C ARG A 94 -17.25 2.40 0.52
N CYS A 95 -16.55 1.55 1.27
CA CYS A 95 -15.63 0.55 0.74
C CYS A 95 -16.44 -0.60 0.12
N ASP A 96 -15.87 -1.29 -0.87
CA ASP A 96 -16.52 -2.44 -1.51
C ASP A 96 -16.60 -3.64 -0.56
N ARG A 97 -15.64 -3.75 0.37
CA ARG A 97 -15.69 -4.64 1.53
C ARG A 97 -14.93 -4.00 2.70
N TYR A 98 -15.35 -4.27 3.93
CA TYR A 98 -14.64 -3.81 5.12
C TYR A 98 -14.61 -4.86 6.23
N LEU A 99 -13.54 -4.86 7.00
CA LEU A 99 -13.30 -5.79 8.12
C LEU A 99 -12.65 -5.05 9.29
N PHE A 100 -12.90 -5.52 10.50
CA PHE A 100 -12.23 -5.04 11.71
C PHE A 100 -11.22 -6.07 12.21
N MET A 101 -9.98 -5.65 12.44
CA MET A 101 -8.92 -6.50 12.98
C MET A 101 -8.85 -6.24 14.48
N SER A 102 -9.30 -7.21 15.28
CA SER A 102 -9.39 -7.11 16.75
C SER A 102 -8.74 -8.33 17.42
N SER A 103 -8.85 -8.45 18.74
CA SER A 103 -8.46 -9.68 19.45
C SER A 103 -9.61 -10.67 19.69
N VAL A 104 -10.83 -10.25 19.38
CA VAL A 104 -12.05 -11.03 19.57
C VAL A 104 -12.90 -10.93 18.31
N ASP A 105 -13.46 -12.05 17.89
CA ASP A 105 -14.42 -12.11 16.78
C ASP A 105 -15.74 -11.46 17.20
N LEU A 106 -16.30 -10.63 16.33
CA LEU A 106 -17.60 -10.00 16.56
C LEU A 106 -18.32 -9.83 15.21
N PRO A 107 -19.24 -10.75 14.85
CA PRO A 107 -19.94 -10.70 13.56
C PRO A 107 -20.74 -9.42 13.31
N GLU A 108 -21.26 -8.80 14.36
CA GLU A 108 -22.00 -7.54 14.29
C GLU A 108 -21.09 -6.37 13.87
N LEU A 109 -19.79 -6.45 14.14
CA LEU A 109 -18.80 -5.45 13.76
C LEU A 109 -17.72 -6.15 12.94
N PRO A 110 -18.02 -6.65 11.72
CA PRO A 110 -17.37 -7.78 11.04
C PRO A 110 -15.89 -7.96 11.42
N ALA A 111 -15.65 -8.49 12.62
CA ALA A 111 -14.37 -8.41 13.30
C ALA A 111 -13.76 -9.80 13.31
N VAL A 112 -12.46 -9.81 13.04
CA VAL A 112 -11.63 -11.00 13.01
C VAL A 112 -10.64 -10.92 14.18
N ALA A 113 -10.56 -12.00 14.96
CA ALA A 113 -9.61 -12.20 16.03
C ALA A 113 -8.19 -12.40 15.48
N ALA A 114 -7.54 -11.28 15.15
CA ALA A 114 -6.21 -11.24 14.55
C ALA A 114 -5.09 -11.62 15.53
N VAL A 115 -5.28 -11.37 16.81
CA VAL A 115 -4.30 -11.63 17.88
C VAL A 115 -5.01 -12.05 19.16
N ASN A 116 -4.29 -12.65 20.10
CA ASN A 116 -4.85 -13.01 21.41
C ASN A 116 -4.59 -11.97 22.52
N ARG A 117 -3.85 -10.89 22.21
CA ARG A 117 -3.43 -9.85 23.17
C ARG A 117 -3.63 -8.46 22.59
N GLU A 118 -3.93 -7.52 23.47
CA GLU A 118 -4.14 -6.12 23.13
C GLU A 118 -3.01 -5.24 23.67
N GLY A 119 -2.73 -4.15 22.95
CA GLY A 119 -1.73 -3.18 23.35
C GLY A 119 -0.88 -2.68 22.18
N ARG A 120 -0.21 -1.55 22.43
CA ARG A 120 0.56 -0.84 21.40
C ARG A 120 1.74 -1.66 20.85
N SER A 121 2.32 -2.53 21.66
CA SER A 121 3.38 -3.47 21.26
C SER A 121 2.92 -4.53 20.27
N TYR A 122 1.62 -4.86 20.26
CA TYR A 122 1.05 -5.95 19.44
C TYR A 122 0.41 -5.44 18.13
N LEU A 123 0.47 -4.14 17.84
CA LEU A 123 -0.09 -3.55 16.62
C LEU A 123 0.59 -4.07 15.35
N TRP A 124 1.88 -4.39 15.44
CA TRP A 124 2.61 -4.98 14.32
C TRP A 124 2.11 -6.40 14.02
N GLU A 125 1.93 -7.23 15.06
CA GLU A 125 1.40 -8.58 14.92
C GLU A 125 0.00 -8.56 14.29
N LYS A 126 -0.87 -7.65 14.72
CA LYS A 126 -2.18 -7.41 14.09
C LYS A 126 -2.06 -7.04 12.62
N THR A 127 -1.10 -6.18 12.26
CA THR A 127 -0.88 -5.75 10.88
C THR A 127 -0.42 -6.91 10.00
N VAL A 128 0.52 -7.73 10.47
CA VAL A 128 1.01 -8.92 9.75
C VAL A 128 -0.12 -9.93 9.56
N PHE A 129 -0.90 -10.20 10.62
CA PHE A 129 -2.07 -11.07 10.51
C PHE A 129 -3.06 -10.54 9.48
N ALA A 130 -3.43 -9.26 9.58
CA ALA A 130 -4.40 -8.63 8.70
C ALA A 130 -3.99 -8.71 7.23
N LEU A 131 -2.72 -8.42 6.93
CA LEU A 131 -2.16 -8.54 5.58
C LEU A 131 -2.29 -9.96 5.03
N ASN A 132 -1.90 -10.97 5.83
CA ASN A 132 -2.00 -12.36 5.43
C ASN A 132 -3.46 -12.79 5.22
N TYR A 133 -4.34 -12.49 6.18
CA TYR A 133 -5.76 -12.82 6.13
C TYR A 133 -6.44 -12.21 4.90
N VAL A 134 -6.22 -10.92 4.67
CA VAL A 134 -6.83 -10.20 3.54
C VAL A 134 -6.31 -10.73 2.22
N TRP A 135 -5.01 -11.01 2.09
CA TRP A 135 -4.46 -11.58 0.88
C TRP A 135 -4.98 -12.99 0.59
N THR A 136 -4.98 -13.87 1.60
CA THR A 136 -5.44 -15.26 1.47
C THR A 136 -6.92 -15.36 1.09
N HIS A 137 -7.76 -14.44 1.57
CA HIS A 137 -9.21 -14.50 1.34
C HIS A 137 -9.71 -13.61 0.21
N PHE A 138 -9.02 -12.50 -0.07
CA PHE A 138 -9.53 -11.45 -0.96
C PHE A 138 -8.49 -10.92 -1.96
N GLY A 139 -7.27 -11.48 -1.99
CA GLY A 139 -6.15 -10.97 -2.77
C GLY A 139 -6.43 -10.81 -4.27
N GLU A 140 -7.26 -11.68 -4.84
CA GLU A 140 -7.63 -11.64 -6.26
C GLU A 140 -8.95 -10.88 -6.53
N GLU A 141 -9.72 -10.55 -5.49
CA GLU A 141 -11.06 -9.95 -5.63
C GLU A 141 -11.04 -8.41 -5.71
N PHE A 142 -10.00 -7.78 -5.14
CA PHE A 142 -9.91 -6.33 -4.97
C PHE A 142 -8.65 -5.75 -5.61
N ASP A 143 -8.78 -4.51 -6.08
CA ASP A 143 -7.70 -3.78 -6.74
C ASP A 143 -6.74 -3.14 -5.74
N PHE A 144 -7.30 -2.57 -4.67
CA PHE A 144 -6.55 -1.86 -3.64
C PHE A 144 -7.04 -2.19 -2.24
N PHE A 145 -6.11 -2.09 -1.30
CA PHE A 145 -6.36 -2.35 0.11
C PHE A 145 -6.03 -1.12 0.95
N TYR A 146 -6.95 -0.73 1.83
CA TYR A 146 -6.82 0.44 2.68
C TYR A 146 -6.80 0.05 4.15
N LYS A 147 -5.65 0.31 4.80
CA LYS A 147 -5.49 0.17 6.26
C LYS A 147 -5.93 1.46 6.96
N ALA A 148 -6.75 1.34 8.00
CA ALA A 148 -7.07 2.43 8.91
C ALA A 148 -7.05 1.99 10.38
N ASP A 149 -7.04 2.95 11.29
CA ASP A 149 -7.23 2.74 12.73
C ASP A 149 -8.66 3.16 13.15
N ASP A 150 -9.08 2.77 14.35
CA ASP A 150 -10.43 3.02 14.86
C ASP A 150 -10.75 4.49 15.21
N ASP A 151 -9.79 5.38 15.07
CA ASP A 151 -9.91 6.83 15.22
C ASP A 151 -9.70 7.59 13.90
N THR A 152 -9.70 6.88 12.77
CA THR A 152 -9.56 7.47 11.43
C THR A 152 -10.93 7.76 10.79
N TYR A 153 -11.05 8.92 10.15
CA TYR A 153 -12.14 9.24 9.22
C TYR A 153 -11.61 9.31 7.78
N ALA A 154 -12.26 8.61 6.86
CA ALA A 154 -11.82 8.52 5.47
C ALA A 154 -12.91 8.94 4.48
N LEU A 155 -12.52 9.71 3.45
CA LEU A 155 -13.36 10.04 2.31
C LEU A 155 -13.10 9.03 1.19
N ILE A 156 -13.78 7.88 1.24
CA ILE A 156 -13.53 6.75 0.33
C ILE A 156 -13.77 7.09 -1.14
N ASP A 157 -14.70 8.00 -1.45
CA ASP A 157 -14.92 8.43 -2.84
C ASP A 157 -13.73 9.24 -3.38
N ASN A 158 -13.15 10.12 -2.56
CA ASN A 158 -11.94 10.85 -2.94
C ASN A 158 -10.74 9.90 -3.09
N LEU A 159 -10.64 8.89 -2.21
CA LEU A 159 -9.64 7.83 -2.34
C LEU A 159 -9.82 7.07 -3.67
N ARG A 160 -11.06 6.74 -4.03
CA ARG A 160 -11.38 6.07 -5.29
C ARG A 160 -10.98 6.92 -6.50
N MET A 161 -11.24 8.22 -6.46
CA MET A 161 -10.80 9.16 -7.50
C MET A 161 -9.27 9.22 -7.63
N LEU A 162 -8.55 9.23 -6.51
CA LEU A 162 -7.08 9.18 -6.49
C LEU A 162 -6.56 7.88 -7.14
N LEU A 163 -7.17 6.75 -6.82
CA LEU A 163 -6.77 5.43 -7.29
C LEU A 163 -7.19 5.15 -8.74
N ALA A 164 -8.19 5.85 -9.28
CA ALA A 164 -8.68 5.66 -10.65
C ALA A 164 -7.61 5.86 -11.74
N SER A 165 -6.53 6.60 -11.46
CA SER A 165 -5.41 6.79 -12.37
C SER A 165 -4.26 5.79 -12.18
N HIS A 166 -4.38 4.84 -11.26
CA HIS A 166 -3.34 3.87 -10.94
C HIS A 166 -3.70 2.50 -11.51
N ASP A 167 -2.71 1.79 -12.06
CA ASP A 167 -2.87 0.40 -12.48
C ASP A 167 -2.74 -0.54 -11.26
N PRO A 168 -3.76 -1.36 -10.92
CA PRO A 168 -3.71 -2.26 -9.78
C PRO A 168 -2.68 -3.40 -9.94
N HIS A 169 -2.19 -3.66 -11.15
CA HIS A 169 -1.12 -4.64 -11.38
C HIS A 169 0.28 -4.08 -11.07
N THR A 170 0.38 -2.76 -10.91
CA THR A 170 1.63 -2.09 -10.57
C THR A 170 1.68 -1.82 -9.06
N PRO A 171 2.65 -2.38 -8.32
CA PRO A 171 2.69 -2.26 -6.87
C PRO A 171 2.93 -0.82 -6.44
N VAL A 172 2.07 -0.31 -5.55
CA VAL A 172 2.17 1.04 -4.98
C VAL A 172 1.81 1.04 -3.50
N LEU A 173 2.52 1.87 -2.72
CA LEU A 173 2.17 2.18 -1.33
C LEU A 173 1.98 3.68 -1.21
N LEU A 174 0.73 4.11 -0.99
CA LEU A 174 0.35 5.51 -0.86
C LEU A 174 0.05 5.84 0.60
N GLY A 175 0.54 6.99 1.07
CA GLY A 175 0.25 7.46 2.42
C GLY A 175 1.21 8.55 2.87
N HIS A 176 1.07 8.95 4.14
CA HIS A 176 2.01 9.87 4.76
C HIS A 176 3.21 9.09 5.30
N ALA A 177 4.39 9.31 4.71
CA ALA A 177 5.62 8.74 5.23
C ALA A 177 5.98 9.37 6.58
N HIS A 178 6.02 8.55 7.63
CA HIS A 178 6.42 9.01 8.94
C HIS A 178 7.87 9.50 8.91
N LYS A 179 8.07 10.80 9.18
CA LYS A 179 9.40 11.37 9.39
C LYS A 179 9.73 11.25 10.88
N PRO A 180 10.85 10.62 11.27
CA PRO A 180 11.27 10.64 12.66
C PRO A 180 11.50 12.10 13.09
N PRO A 181 11.24 12.45 14.37
CA PRO A 181 11.55 13.79 14.86
C PRO A 181 13.05 14.06 14.61
N CYS A 182 13.36 15.19 13.97
CA CYS A 182 14.73 15.66 13.88
C CYS A 182 15.25 15.81 15.31
N LYS A 183 16.36 15.13 15.61
CA LYS A 183 17.06 15.26 16.89
C LYS A 183 17.93 16.52 16.87
#